data_AF-S3B5T3-F1
#
_entry.id   AF-S3B5T3-F1
#
_cell.length_a   1.000
_cell.length_b   1.000
_cell.length_c   1.000
_cell.angle_alpha   90.00
_cell.angle_beta   90.00
_cell.angle_gamma   90.00
#
_symmetry.space_group_name_H-M   'P 1'
#
loop_
_entity.id
_entity.type
_entity.pdbx_description
1 polymer ?
#
loop_
_entity_poly.entity_id
_entity_poly.type
_entity_poly.pdbx_seq_one_letter_code
_entity_poly.pdbx_strand_id
1 'polypeptide(L)'
;MDEQKYNLEQSIAELGKLLDLSAKETDKTTCEALAKKSKIIYEQHPESEDIALGYATVLANLSVEQDNVEDLLKTSKAVKQIFDSFKRSESFALRYAMTLVNLSAEQDNVEDRLSTVNEVKQIFDSFKHSEDIALHYAMVLANLSAKQENVEDLLKTSKAVKQIFDSFKHSE
;
A
#
# COMPACT_ATOMS: atom_id res chain seq x y z
N MET A 1 -29.08 -11.37 3.45
CA MET A 1 -29.06 -9.93 3.76
C MET A 1 -28.88 -9.26 2.42
N ASP A 2 -29.91 -8.58 1.92
CA ASP A 2 -29.83 -7.95 0.61
C ASP A 2 -28.78 -6.84 0.66
N GLU A 3 -27.74 -6.94 -0.16
CA GLU A 3 -26.73 -5.90 -0.28
C GLU A 3 -27.40 -4.63 -0.81
N GLN A 4 -27.24 -3.53 -0.07
CA GLN A 4 -27.76 -2.23 -0.49
C GLN A 4 -27.09 -1.84 -1.82
N LYS A 5 -27.88 -1.77 -2.89
CA LYS A 5 -27.41 -1.40 -4.22
C LYS A 5 -27.35 0.13 -4.34
N TYR A 6 -26.15 0.66 -4.42
CA TYR A 6 -25.89 2.08 -4.64
C TYR A 6 -25.76 2.35 -6.15
N ASN A 7 -26.31 3.48 -6.60
CA ASN A 7 -25.91 4.02 -7.90
C ASN A 7 -24.48 4.59 -7.81
N LEU A 8 -23.86 4.91 -8.95
CA LEU A 8 -22.46 5.37 -8.99
C LEU A 8 -22.20 6.60 -8.10
N GLU A 9 -23.09 7.60 -8.15
CA GLU A 9 -22.95 8.83 -7.36
C GLU A 9 -23.03 8.55 -5.85
N GLN A 10 -23.98 7.71 -5.44
CA GLN A 10 -24.10 7.27 -4.06
C GLN A 10 -22.90 6.44 -3.60
N SER A 11 -22.37 5.56 -4.46
CA SER A 11 -21.17 4.79 -4.18
C SER A 11 -19.96 5.68 -3.93
N ILE A 12 -19.74 6.69 -4.78
CA ILE A 12 -18.66 7.67 -4.61
C ILE A 12 -18.84 8.44 -3.30
N ALA A 13 -20.05 8.94 -3.03
CA ALA A 13 -20.32 9.72 -1.82
C ALA A 13 -20.15 8.90 -0.53
N GLU A 14 -20.62 7.65 -0.51
CA GLU A 14 -20.43 6.77 0.65
C GLU A 14 -18.98 6.36 0.83
N LEU A 15 -18.27 6.04 -0.25
CA LEU A 15 -16.85 5.69 -0.18
C LEU A 15 -16.00 6.87 0.30
N GLY A 16 -16.33 8.09 -0.11
CA GLY A 16 -15.67 9.31 0.38
C GLY A 16 -15.74 9.43 1.92
N LYS A 17 -16.91 9.14 2.52
CA LYS A 17 -17.05 9.12 3.98
C LYS A 17 -16.17 8.04 4.63
N LEU A 18 -16.07 6.87 4.03
CA LEU A 18 -15.23 5.78 4.54
C LEU A 18 -13.75 6.13 4.45
N LEU A 19 -13.35 6.86 3.40
CA LEU A 19 -11.99 7.32 3.21
C LEU A 19 -11.59 8.31 4.33
N ASP A 20 -12.43 9.30 4.62
CA ASP A 20 -12.22 10.25 5.72
C ASP A 20 -12.13 9.58 7.09
N LEU A 21 -12.93 8.53 7.31
CA LEU A 21 -12.87 7.74 8.54
C LEU A 21 -11.58 6.92 8.61
N SER A 22 -11.23 6.22 7.52
CA SER A 22 -10.05 5.35 7.47
C SER A 22 -8.73 6.06 7.74
N ALA A 23 -8.62 7.34 7.41
CA ALA A 23 -7.38 8.12 7.57
C ALA A 23 -6.98 8.38 9.03
N LYS A 24 -7.89 8.14 9.98
CA LYS A 24 -7.71 8.45 11.41
C LYS A 24 -8.21 7.35 12.34
N GLU A 25 -8.78 6.28 11.79
CA GLU A 25 -9.32 5.19 12.58
C GLU A 25 -8.20 4.30 13.10
N THR A 26 -8.25 3.98 14.39
CA THR A 26 -7.24 3.15 15.07
C THR A 26 -7.86 1.94 15.77
N ASP A 27 -9.19 1.90 15.91
CA ASP A 27 -9.87 0.73 16.45
C ASP A 27 -9.94 -0.39 15.41
N LYS A 28 -9.25 -1.51 15.68
CA LYS A 28 -9.16 -2.67 14.79
C LYS A 28 -10.52 -3.19 14.30
N THR A 29 -11.51 -3.26 15.18
CA THR A 29 -12.85 -3.77 14.81
C THR A 29 -13.53 -2.81 13.83
N THR A 30 -13.38 -1.51 14.06
CA THR A 30 -13.90 -0.46 13.18
C THR A 30 -13.15 -0.44 11.85
N CYS A 31 -11.83 -0.60 11.84
CA CYS A 31 -11.03 -0.78 10.62
C CYS A 31 -11.57 -1.93 9.76
N GLU A 32 -11.78 -3.12 10.35
CA GLU A 32 -12.35 -4.26 9.61
C GLU A 32 -13.75 -3.97 9.05
N ALA A 33 -14.59 -3.27 9.80
CA ALA A 33 -15.93 -2.89 9.35
C ALA A 33 -15.88 -1.89 8.18
N LEU A 34 -14.99 -0.90 8.24
CA LEU A 34 -14.76 0.06 7.16
C LEU A 34 -14.27 -0.65 5.90
N ALA A 35 -13.27 -1.53 6.02
CA ALA A 35 -12.75 -2.30 4.89
C ALA A 35 -13.81 -3.18 4.23
N LYS A 36 -14.67 -3.84 5.03
CA LYS A 36 -15.80 -4.64 4.52
C LYS A 36 -16.82 -3.76 3.78
N LYS A 37 -17.18 -2.60 4.34
CA LYS A 37 -18.15 -1.70 3.70
C LYS A 37 -17.59 -1.09 2.40
N SER A 38 -16.31 -0.69 2.38
CA SER A 38 -15.67 -0.16 1.17
C SER A 38 -15.56 -1.23 0.08
N LYS A 39 -15.29 -2.48 0.46
CA LYS A 39 -15.25 -3.61 -0.48
C LYS A 39 -16.60 -3.82 -1.18
N ILE A 40 -17.70 -3.82 -0.42
CA ILE A 40 -19.06 -3.97 -0.97
C ILE A 40 -19.34 -2.86 -1.99
N ILE A 41 -18.93 -1.62 -1.72
CA ILE A 41 -19.11 -0.50 -2.66
C ILE A 41 -18.28 -0.72 -3.93
N TYR A 42 -17.03 -1.17 -3.78
CA TYR A 42 -16.15 -1.47 -4.92
C TYR A 42 -16.70 -2.58 -5.82
N GLU A 43 -17.20 -3.67 -5.24
CA GLU A 43 -17.74 -4.81 -6.00
C GLU A 43 -18.98 -4.45 -6.84
N GLN A 44 -19.69 -3.36 -6.51
CA GLN A 44 -20.81 -2.87 -7.31
C GLN A 44 -20.37 -2.11 -8.58
N HIS A 45 -19.17 -1.51 -8.58
CA HIS A 45 -18.64 -0.70 -9.68
C HIS A 45 -17.13 -0.90 -9.87
N PRO A 46 -16.64 -2.14 -10.10
CA PRO A 46 -15.20 -2.44 -10.06
C PRO A 46 -14.38 -1.77 -11.16
N GLU A 47 -15.02 -1.37 -12.26
CA GLU A 47 -14.40 -0.66 -13.39
C GLU A 47 -14.29 0.85 -13.16
N SER A 48 -14.90 1.39 -12.09
CA SER A 48 -14.80 2.82 -11.77
C SER A 48 -13.45 3.10 -11.10
N GLU A 49 -12.62 3.89 -11.77
CA GLU A 49 -11.30 4.27 -11.27
C GLU A 49 -11.39 5.00 -9.91
N ASP A 50 -12.33 5.93 -9.75
CA ASP A 50 -12.53 6.66 -8.49
C ASP A 50 -12.89 5.72 -7.32
N ILE A 51 -13.76 4.74 -7.58
CA ILE A 51 -14.18 3.76 -6.57
C ILE A 51 -13.05 2.79 -6.27
N ALA A 52 -12.36 2.30 -7.28
CA ALA A 52 -11.21 1.40 -7.13
C ALA A 52 -10.09 2.08 -6.33
N LEU A 53 -9.76 3.33 -6.66
CA LEU A 53 -8.74 4.11 -5.96
C LEU A 53 -9.17 4.41 -4.52
N GLY A 54 -10.43 4.77 -4.31
CA GLY A 54 -10.97 5.01 -2.97
C GLY A 54 -10.88 3.75 -2.10
N TYR A 55 -11.23 2.58 -2.63
CA TYR A 55 -11.11 1.32 -1.89
C TYR A 55 -9.66 0.94 -1.62
N ALA A 56 -8.76 1.05 -2.61
CA ALA A 56 -7.32 0.83 -2.40
C ALA A 56 -6.74 1.78 -1.34
N THR A 57 -7.21 3.03 -1.30
CA THR A 57 -6.80 4.01 -0.30
C THR A 57 -7.28 3.63 1.10
N VAL A 58 -8.54 3.20 1.25
CA VAL A 58 -9.07 2.69 2.52
C VAL A 58 -8.23 1.50 3.01
N LEU A 59 -7.94 0.53 2.14
CA LEU A 59 -7.09 -0.62 2.50
C LEU A 59 -5.69 -0.20 2.94
N ALA A 60 -5.05 0.72 2.20
CA ALA A 60 -3.72 1.21 2.54
C ALA A 60 -3.71 1.94 3.89
N ASN A 61 -4.68 2.84 4.14
CA ASN A 61 -4.79 3.56 5.41
C ASN A 61 -4.96 2.58 6.58
N LEU A 62 -5.91 1.65 6.46
CA LEU A 62 -6.23 0.72 7.56
C LEU A 62 -5.15 -0.34 7.79
N SER A 63 -4.28 -0.59 6.81
CA SER A 63 -3.20 -1.57 6.93
C SER A 63 -2.18 -1.20 8.01
N VAL A 64 -2.07 0.07 8.40
CA VAL A 64 -1.15 0.48 9.48
C VAL A 64 -1.58 -0.06 10.85
N GLU A 65 -2.87 -0.32 11.03
CA GLU A 65 -3.46 -0.85 12.27
C GLU A 65 -3.51 -2.40 12.26
N GLN A 66 -2.99 -3.04 11.21
CA GLN A 66 -2.91 -4.50 11.13
C GLN A 66 -1.59 -4.99 11.73
N ASP A 67 -1.68 -5.73 12.82
CA ASP A 67 -0.56 -6.31 13.58
C ASP A 67 -0.29 -7.78 13.22
N ASN A 68 -0.96 -8.30 12.18
CA ASN A 68 -0.86 -9.69 11.75
C ASN A 68 -0.40 -9.75 10.29
N VAL A 69 0.74 -10.39 10.05
CA VAL A 69 1.33 -10.60 8.71
C VAL A 69 0.35 -11.27 7.73
N GLU A 70 -0.44 -12.24 8.18
CA GLU A 70 -1.40 -12.93 7.30
C GLU A 70 -2.53 -12.00 6.84
N ASP A 71 -2.98 -11.09 7.70
CA ASP A 71 -4.00 -10.11 7.33
C ASP A 71 -3.41 -9.01 6.42
N LEU A 72 -2.17 -8.59 6.69
CA LEU A 72 -1.41 -7.70 5.81
C LEU A 72 -1.15 -8.32 4.43
N LEU A 73 -0.87 -9.62 4.35
CA LEU A 73 -0.71 -10.33 3.07
C LEU A 73 -2.02 -10.37 2.27
N LYS A 74 -3.17 -10.60 2.92
CA LYS A 74 -4.49 -10.53 2.27
C LYS A 74 -4.78 -9.12 1.77
N THR A 75 -4.50 -8.11 2.58
CA THR A 75 -4.69 -6.69 2.23
C THR A 75 -3.79 -6.31 1.06
N SER A 76 -2.49 -6.63 1.13
CA SER A 76 -1.51 -6.43 0.06
C SER A 76 -1.95 -7.09 -1.25
N LYS A 77 -2.42 -8.34 -1.19
CA LYS A 77 -2.95 -9.04 -2.37
C LYS A 77 -4.17 -8.36 -2.97
N ALA A 78 -5.09 -7.86 -2.15
CA ALA A 78 -6.26 -7.13 -2.63
C ALA A 78 -5.86 -5.81 -3.30
N VAL A 79 -4.97 -5.03 -2.68
CA VAL A 79 -4.45 -3.78 -3.27
C VAL A 79 -3.67 -4.04 -4.55
N LYS A 80 -2.86 -5.10 -4.60
CA LYS A 80 -2.15 -5.55 -5.81
C LYS A 80 -3.11 -5.85 -6.95
N GLN A 81 -4.20 -6.59 -6.70
CA GLN A 81 -5.19 -6.91 -7.71
C GLN A 81 -5.83 -5.65 -8.31
N ILE A 82 -6.09 -4.63 -7.47
CA ILE A 82 -6.60 -3.34 -7.94
C ILE A 82 -5.52 -2.63 -8.77
N PHE A 83 -4.28 -2.55 -8.26
CA PHE A 83 -3.16 -1.96 -9.00
C PHE A 83 -2.93 -2.62 -10.36
N ASP A 84 -3.01 -3.95 -10.46
CA ASP A 84 -2.82 -4.68 -11.71
C ASP A 84 -3.88 -4.27 -12.76
N SER A 85 -5.11 -3.94 -12.34
CA SER A 85 -6.17 -3.39 -13.22
C SER A 85 -5.87 -1.96 -13.68
N PHE A 86 -5.13 -1.18 -12.89
CA PHE A 86 -4.79 0.23 -13.14
C PHE A 86 -3.27 0.48 -13.22
N LYS A 87 -2.51 -0.48 -13.76
CA LYS A 87 -1.04 -0.58 -13.72
C LYS A 87 -0.26 0.69 -14.09
N ARG A 88 -0.85 1.58 -14.91
CA ARG A 88 -0.22 2.81 -15.38
C ARG A 88 -0.43 4.01 -14.45
N SER A 89 -1.23 3.85 -13.40
CA SER A 89 -1.61 4.95 -12.50
C SER A 89 -0.72 4.95 -11.27
N GLU A 90 -0.04 6.09 -11.08
CA GLU A 90 0.87 6.33 -9.95
C GLU A 90 0.12 6.28 -8.61
N SER A 91 -1.12 6.79 -8.56
CA SER A 91 -1.94 6.78 -7.34
C SER A 91 -2.18 5.36 -6.83
N PHE A 92 -2.44 4.39 -7.70
CA PHE A 92 -2.62 2.99 -7.32
C PHE A 92 -1.29 2.33 -6.93
N ALA A 93 -0.23 2.61 -7.69
CA ALA A 93 1.12 2.16 -7.37
C ALA A 93 1.56 2.63 -5.96
N LEU A 94 1.26 3.88 -5.61
CA LEU A 94 1.53 4.44 -4.30
C LEU A 94 0.74 3.72 -3.20
N ARG A 95 -0.57 3.47 -3.38
CA ARG A 95 -1.35 2.71 -2.39
C ARG A 95 -0.79 1.31 -2.18
N TYR A 96 -0.34 0.65 -3.25
CA TYR A 96 0.29 -0.66 -3.13
C TYR A 96 1.63 -0.58 -2.38
N ALA A 97 2.49 0.38 -2.70
CA ALA A 97 3.76 0.59 -2.00
C ALA A 97 3.56 0.92 -0.50
N MET A 98 2.55 1.72 -0.15
CA MET A 98 2.16 1.99 1.24
C MET A 98 1.80 0.71 2.00
N THR A 99 0.94 -0.13 1.43
CA THR A 99 0.57 -1.40 2.06
C THR A 99 1.77 -2.33 2.22
N LEU A 100 2.69 -2.34 1.25
CA LEU A 100 3.93 -3.12 1.32
C LEU A 100 4.90 -2.62 2.40
N VAL A 101 4.95 -1.31 2.67
CA VAL A 101 5.67 -0.76 3.82
C VAL A 101 5.15 -1.36 5.13
N ASN A 102 3.83 -1.33 5.34
CA ASN A 102 3.21 -1.88 6.56
C ASN A 102 3.43 -3.40 6.67
N LEU A 103 3.29 -4.14 5.56
CA LEU A 103 3.63 -5.57 5.52
C LEU A 103 5.09 -5.83 5.93
N SER A 104 6.04 -5.07 5.39
CA SER A 104 7.46 -5.26 5.70
C SER A 104 7.81 -4.91 7.15
N ALA A 105 7.05 -4.02 7.79
CA ALA A 105 7.24 -3.66 9.20
C ALA A 105 6.97 -4.87 10.11
N GLU A 106 5.95 -5.66 9.80
CA GLU A 106 5.51 -6.82 10.58
C GLU A 106 6.18 -8.15 10.16
N GLN A 107 6.78 -8.26 8.97
CA GLN A 107 7.46 -9.49 8.52
C GLN A 107 8.65 -9.86 9.42
N ASP A 108 8.73 -11.12 9.85
CA ASP A 108 9.69 -11.53 10.88
C ASP A 108 11.10 -11.84 10.37
N ASN A 109 11.23 -12.20 9.08
CA ASN A 109 12.48 -12.69 8.50
C ASN A 109 12.97 -11.84 7.31
N VAL A 110 14.26 -11.99 7.00
CA VAL A 110 14.95 -11.24 5.95
C VAL A 110 14.44 -11.63 4.55
N GLU A 111 14.09 -12.88 4.32
CA GLU A 111 13.65 -13.39 3.00
C GLU A 111 12.34 -12.73 2.58
N ASP A 112 11.36 -12.71 3.47
CA ASP A 112 10.05 -12.08 3.24
C ASP A 112 10.18 -10.57 3.05
N ARG A 113 10.99 -9.89 3.89
CA ARG A 113 11.25 -8.45 3.72
C ARG A 113 11.97 -8.15 2.41
N LEU A 114 12.90 -9.01 1.99
CA LEU A 114 13.59 -8.86 0.71
C LEU A 114 12.64 -9.05 -0.48
N SER A 115 11.70 -9.99 -0.39
CA SER A 115 10.64 -10.16 -1.38
C SER A 115 9.78 -8.89 -1.50
N THR A 116 9.36 -8.33 -0.37
CA THR A 116 8.63 -7.06 -0.32
C THR A 116 9.44 -5.90 -0.90
N VAL A 117 10.73 -5.80 -0.58
CA VAL A 117 11.65 -4.79 -1.16
C VAL A 117 11.74 -4.93 -2.68
N ASN A 118 11.82 -6.15 -3.21
CA ASN A 118 11.90 -6.40 -4.64
C ASN A 118 10.60 -6.01 -5.36
N GLU A 119 9.45 -6.20 -4.73
CA GLU A 119 8.16 -5.76 -5.26
C GLU A 119 8.09 -4.23 -5.33
N VAL A 120 8.42 -3.53 -4.24
CA VAL A 120 8.43 -2.04 -4.24
C VAL A 120 9.47 -1.48 -5.21
N LYS A 121 10.62 -2.16 -5.37
CA LYS A 121 11.61 -1.79 -6.38
C LYS A 121 11.02 -1.82 -7.79
N GLN A 122 10.23 -2.84 -8.14
CA GLN A 122 9.59 -2.92 -9.47
C GLN A 122 8.58 -1.78 -9.69
N ILE A 123 7.87 -1.39 -8.63
CA ILE A 123 6.99 -0.21 -8.64
C ILE A 123 7.83 1.05 -8.88
N PHE A 124 8.89 1.26 -8.11
CA PHE A 124 9.80 2.40 -8.27
C PHE A 124 10.41 2.47 -9.66
N ASP A 125 10.89 1.36 -10.21
CA ASP A 125 11.46 1.30 -11.57
C ASP A 125 10.42 1.74 -12.63
N SER A 126 9.13 1.47 -12.40
CA SER A 126 8.02 1.87 -13.28
C SER A 126 7.65 3.36 -13.12
N PHE A 127 7.91 3.95 -11.95
CA PHE A 127 7.57 5.34 -11.59
C PHE A 127 8.81 6.09 -11.07
N LYS A 128 9.94 5.98 -11.79
CA LYS A 128 11.28 6.43 -11.35
C LYS A 128 11.44 7.91 -11.01
N HIS A 129 10.44 8.73 -11.29
CA HIS A 129 10.42 10.17 -11.01
C HIS A 129 9.46 10.54 -9.87
N SER A 130 8.76 9.56 -9.29
CA SER A 130 7.84 9.76 -8.18
C SER A 130 8.62 9.79 -6.86
N GLU A 131 8.65 10.95 -6.21
CA GLU A 131 9.25 11.13 -4.88
C GLU A 131 8.51 10.31 -3.81
N ASP A 132 7.19 10.26 -3.90
CA ASP A 132 6.36 9.49 -2.96
C ASP A 132 6.70 7.99 -3.05
N ILE A 133 6.81 7.43 -4.26
CA ILE A 133 7.18 6.01 -4.41
C ILE A 133 8.64 5.79 -4.00
N ALA A 134 9.54 6.73 -4.29
CA ALA A 134 10.94 6.66 -3.87
C ALA A 134 11.07 6.62 -2.34
N LEU A 135 10.27 7.44 -1.62
CA LEU A 135 10.18 7.42 -0.17
C LEU A 135 9.76 6.03 0.34
N HIS A 136 8.70 5.45 -0.22
CA HIS A 136 8.23 4.13 0.19
C HIS A 136 9.24 3.02 -0.12
N TYR A 137 10.00 3.15 -1.22
CA TYR A 137 11.10 2.23 -1.50
C TYR A 137 12.22 2.33 -0.45
N ALA A 138 12.57 3.55 -0.01
CA ALA A 138 13.51 3.74 1.09
C ALA A 138 12.99 3.17 2.42
N MET A 139 11.70 3.27 2.70
CA MET A 139 11.08 2.73 3.92
C MET A 139 11.14 1.20 3.98
N VAL A 140 10.80 0.48 2.91
CA VAL A 140 10.95 -0.99 2.90
C VAL A 140 12.40 -1.43 3.01
N LEU A 141 13.35 -0.67 2.44
CA LEU A 141 14.79 -0.93 2.61
C LEU A 141 15.22 -0.72 4.06
N ALA A 142 14.71 0.32 4.74
CA ALA A 142 14.96 0.53 6.16
C ALA A 142 14.41 -0.63 7.00
N ASN A 143 13.18 -1.08 6.72
CA ASN A 143 12.59 -2.24 7.37
C ASN A 143 13.42 -3.51 7.14
N LEU A 144 13.90 -3.76 5.91
CA LEU A 144 14.80 -4.88 5.63
C LEU A 144 16.08 -4.80 6.48
N SER A 145 16.71 -3.62 6.55
CA SER A 145 17.96 -3.43 7.28
C SER A 145 17.84 -3.73 8.78
N ALA A 146 16.67 -3.48 9.38
CA ALA A 146 16.42 -3.75 10.79
C ALA A 146 16.50 -5.24 11.16
N LYS A 147 16.43 -6.15 10.18
CA LYS A 147 16.56 -7.61 10.37
C LYS A 147 17.86 -8.19 9.79
N GLN A 148 18.65 -7.40 9.07
CA GLN A 148 19.90 -7.87 8.48
C GLN A 148 21.03 -7.87 9.52
N GLU A 149 21.63 -9.04 9.74
CA GLU A 149 22.81 -9.17 10.61
C GLU A 149 24.14 -9.13 9.82
N ASN A 150 24.08 -9.44 8.52
CA ASN A 150 25.26 -9.49 7.67
C ASN A 150 25.63 -8.08 7.16
N VAL A 151 26.87 -7.67 7.43
CA VAL A 151 27.39 -6.33 7.06
C VAL A 151 27.40 -6.11 5.55
N GLU A 152 27.69 -7.12 4.74
CA GLU A 152 27.68 -7.01 3.28
C GLU A 152 26.26 -6.77 2.75
N ASP A 153 25.26 -7.42 3.35
CA ASP A 153 23.86 -7.20 2.97
C ASP A 153 23.36 -5.82 3.43
N LEU A 154 23.73 -5.38 4.64
CA LEU A 154 23.48 -4.01 5.11
C LEU A 154 24.13 -2.96 4.20
N LEU A 155 25.36 -3.22 3.71
CA LEU A 155 26.05 -2.34 2.78
C LEU A 155 25.32 -2.23 1.44
N LYS A 156 24.76 -3.34 0.92
CA LYS A 156 23.93 -3.31 -0.30
C LYS A 156 22.67 -2.48 -0.09
N THR A 157 21.96 -2.70 1.02
CA THR A 157 20.76 -1.94 1.39
C THR A 157 21.05 -0.44 1.52
N SER A 158 22.14 -0.08 2.21
CA SER A 158 22.60 1.31 2.36
C SER A 158 22.96 1.96 1.02
N LYS A 159 23.62 1.22 0.11
CA LYS A 159 23.90 1.71 -1.25
C LYS A 159 22.63 1.96 -2.05
N ALA A 160 21.62 1.10 -1.94
CA ALA A 160 20.33 1.31 -2.60
C ALA A 160 19.64 2.60 -2.09
N VAL A 161 19.59 2.81 -0.77
CA VAL A 161 19.05 4.06 -0.20
C VAL A 161 19.83 5.29 -0.68
N LYS A 162 21.16 5.20 -0.74
CA LYS A 162 21.99 6.30 -1.28
C LYS A 162 21.67 6.60 -2.75
N GLN A 163 21.45 5.57 -3.58
CA GLN A 163 21.07 5.76 -4.98
C GLN A 163 19.73 6.47 -5.13
N ILE A 164 18.76 6.17 -4.26
CA ILE A 164 17.49 6.91 -4.20
C ILE A 164 17.78 8.39 -3.90
N PHE A 165 18.50 8.68 -2.82
CA PHE A 165 18.87 10.05 -2.45
C PHE A 165 19.57 10.80 -3.60
N ASP A 166 20.56 10.17 -4.23
CA ASP A 166 21.32 10.76 -5.34
C ASP A 166 20.43 11.08 -6.56
N SER A 167 19.32 10.36 -6.74
CA SER A 167 18.35 10.57 -7.82
C SER A 167 17.44 11.78 -7.58
N PHE A 168 17.23 12.17 -6.31
CA PHE A 168 16.31 13.24 -5.91
C PHE A 168 17.00 14.40 -5.16
N LYS A 169 18.33 14.40 -5.03
CA LYS A 169 19.10 15.44 -4.31
C LYS A 169 18.95 16.88 -4.84
N HIS A 170 18.31 17.03 -5.99
CA HIS A 170 18.02 18.32 -6.65
C HIS A 170 16.53 18.50 -6.94
N SER A 171 15.66 17.65 -6.38
CA SER A 171 14.22 17.90 -6.36
C SER A 171 13.92 19.17 -5.57
N GLU A 172 12.85 19.86 -5.97
CA GLU A 172 12.38 21.13 -5.41
C GLU A 172 11.63 20.96 -4.09
#